data_AF-A0A2D7RE83-F1
#
_entry.id   AF-A0A2D7RE83-F1
#
_cell.length_a   1.000
_cell.length_b   1.000
_cell.length_c   1.000
_cell.angle_alpha   90.00
_cell.angle_beta   90.00
_cell.angle_gamma   90.00
#
_symmetry.space_group_name_H-M   'P 1'
#
loop_
_entity.id
_entity.type
_entity.pdbx_description
1 polymer ?
#
loop_
_entity_poly.entity_id
_entity_poly.type
_entity_poly.pdbx_seq_one_letter_code
_entity_poly.pdbx_strand_id
1 'polypeptide(L)'
;MYFETFDQAIVAYKKNRCDAFTSDFSGLIAARLSLQNIDNHIILDERISKEPLAPVLRIGDDQWYKIVNWSILTTIAAEELNLNSTNIDLLKKSKDPSIQRILNVTQASDMGLSNEFAYSIIKLVGNYKEIYDRNIGEKSQFKVSRGLNALWRDGGIQYSPPFR
;
A
#
# COMPACT_ATOMS: atom_id res chain seq x y z
N MET A 1 19.73 -18.44 -15.48
CA MET A 1 18.78 -18.83 -16.56
C MET A 1 17.89 -17.63 -16.81
N TYR A 2 17.58 -17.29 -18.07
CA TYR A 2 16.69 -16.19 -18.40
C TYR A 2 15.36 -16.73 -18.91
N PHE A 3 14.27 -16.07 -18.54
CA PHE A 3 12.90 -16.40 -18.97
C PHE A 3 12.22 -15.10 -19.38
N GLU A 4 11.38 -15.16 -20.41
CA GLU A 4 10.69 -13.98 -20.94
C GLU A 4 9.49 -13.59 -20.07
N THR A 5 8.91 -14.55 -19.36
CA THR A 5 7.75 -14.31 -18.50
C THR A 5 7.97 -14.80 -17.08
N PHE A 6 7.26 -14.15 -16.16
CA PHE A 6 7.23 -14.51 -14.75
C PHE A 6 6.74 -15.96 -14.53
N ASP A 7 5.70 -16.37 -15.27
CA ASP A 7 5.15 -17.73 -15.18
C ASP A 7 6.14 -18.80 -15.65
N GLN A 8 6.90 -18.54 -16.72
CA GLN A 8 7.95 -19.44 -17.18
C GLN A 8 9.03 -19.63 -16.12
N ALA A 9 9.47 -18.54 -15.49
CA ALA A 9 10.46 -18.57 -14.42
C ALA A 9 9.96 -19.37 -13.21
N ILE A 10 8.71 -19.17 -12.80
CA ILE A 10 8.09 -19.92 -11.70
C ILE A 10 8.03 -21.41 -12.02
N VAL A 11 7.61 -21.80 -13.22
CA VAL A 11 7.52 -23.21 -13.62
C VAL A 11 8.90 -23.87 -13.61
N ALA A 12 9.95 -23.16 -14.02
CA ALA A 12 11.30 -23.69 -13.98
C ALA A 12 11.81 -23.87 -12.55
N TYR A 13 11.56 -22.91 -11.66
CA TYR A 13 11.88 -23.03 -10.23
C TYR A 13 11.13 -24.21 -9.59
N LYS A 14 9.82 -24.34 -9.83
CA LYS A 14 8.99 -25.48 -9.38
C LYS A 14 9.53 -26.84 -9.81
N LYS A 15 10.13 -26.91 -11.00
CA LYS A 15 10.73 -28.14 -11.57
C LYS A 15 12.17 -28.37 -11.13
N ASN A 16 12.66 -27.63 -10.13
CA ASN A 16 14.05 -27.69 -9.65
C ASN A 16 15.09 -27.49 -10.77
N ARG A 17 14.76 -26.68 -11.80
CA ARG A 17 15.73 -26.31 -12.86
C ARG A 17 16.62 -25.14 -12.44
N CYS A 18 16.32 -24.50 -11.31
CA CYS A 18 17.04 -23.38 -10.74
C CYS A 18 17.04 -23.56 -9.22
N ASP A 19 18.17 -23.27 -8.58
CA ASP A 19 18.32 -23.40 -7.12
C ASP A 19 17.65 -22.24 -6.34
N ALA A 20 17.54 -21.08 -6.99
CA ALA A 20 16.96 -19.86 -6.42
C ALA A 20 16.12 -19.09 -7.45
N PHE A 21 15.22 -18.25 -6.95
CA PHE A 21 14.36 -17.36 -7.72
C PHE A 21 14.52 -15.94 -7.16
N THR A 22 14.66 -14.93 -8.02
CA THR A 22 14.83 -13.53 -7.62
C THR A 22 13.80 -12.64 -8.32
N SER A 23 13.25 -11.68 -7.59
CA SER A 23 12.34 -10.61 -8.02
C SER A 23 12.35 -9.53 -6.94
N ASP A 24 11.59 -8.47 -7.15
CA ASP A 24 11.16 -7.61 -6.05
C ASP A 24 10.44 -8.41 -4.95
N PHE A 25 10.46 -7.89 -3.72
CA PHE A 25 9.92 -8.62 -2.57
C PHE A 25 8.43 -8.95 -2.73
N SER A 26 7.64 -8.08 -3.36
CA SER A 26 6.23 -8.34 -3.61
C SER A 26 6.03 -9.43 -4.68
N GLY A 27 6.85 -9.43 -5.72
CA GLY A 27 6.94 -10.49 -6.71
C GLY A 27 7.36 -11.83 -6.09
N LEU A 28 8.29 -11.85 -5.14
CA LEU A 28 8.65 -13.07 -4.41
C LEU A 28 7.48 -13.62 -3.58
N ILE A 29 6.70 -12.76 -2.93
CA ILE A 29 5.48 -13.16 -2.22
C ILE A 29 4.47 -13.76 -3.21
N ALA A 30 4.23 -13.09 -4.34
CA ALA A 30 3.31 -13.57 -5.37
C ALA A 30 3.77 -14.89 -6.01
N ALA A 31 5.06 -15.04 -6.30
CA ALA A 31 5.64 -16.28 -6.78
C ALA A 31 5.41 -17.40 -5.76
N ARG A 32 5.72 -17.14 -4.49
CA ARG A 32 5.57 -18.11 -3.40
C ARG A 32 4.14 -18.64 -3.27
N LEU A 33 3.11 -17.80 -3.47
CA LEU A 33 1.69 -18.23 -3.51
C LEU A 33 1.37 -19.25 -4.59
N SER A 34 2.04 -19.13 -5.73
CA SER A 34 1.79 -20.02 -6.86
C SER A 34 2.40 -21.41 -6.64
N LEU A 35 3.27 -21.58 -5.64
CA LEU A 35 3.98 -22.82 -5.33
C LEU A 35 3.13 -23.74 -4.46
N GLN A 36 3.29 -25.04 -4.68
CA GLN A 36 2.81 -26.04 -3.72
C GLN A 36 3.76 -26.07 -2.52
N ASN A 37 3.24 -26.37 -1.33
CA ASN A 37 4.04 -26.45 -0.09
C ASN A 37 4.82 -25.15 0.20
N ILE A 38 4.11 -24.03 0.31
CA ILE A 38 4.61 -22.67 0.54
C ILE A 38 5.70 -22.60 1.64
N ASP A 39 5.62 -23.43 2.67
CA ASP A 39 6.55 -23.47 3.80
C ASP A 39 7.95 -23.96 3.42
N ASN A 40 8.10 -24.71 2.32
CA ASN A 40 9.39 -25.18 1.81
C ASN A 40 10.17 -24.10 1.05
N HIS A 41 9.56 -22.93 0.83
CA HIS A 41 10.14 -21.85 0.03
C HIS A 41 10.39 -20.64 0.93
N ILE A 42 11.65 -20.37 1.23
CA ILE A 42 12.07 -19.28 2.13
C ILE A 42 12.50 -18.08 1.29
N ILE A 43 11.94 -16.90 1.60
CA ILE A 43 12.43 -15.63 1.08
C ILE A 43 13.52 -15.15 2.04
N LEU A 44 14.72 -14.92 1.53
CA LEU A 44 15.85 -14.44 2.32
C LEU A 44 15.66 -12.99 2.77
N ASP A 45 16.34 -12.59 3.85
CA ASP A 45 16.20 -11.25 4.44
C ASP A 45 17.00 -10.18 3.69
N GLU A 46 18.02 -10.57 2.93
CA GLU A 46 18.84 -9.67 2.16
C GLU A 46 18.02 -8.90 1.11
N ARG A 47 18.33 -7.61 0.97
CA ARG A 47 17.77 -6.73 -0.06
C ARG A 47 18.94 -6.17 -0.87
N ILE A 48 19.00 -6.52 -2.15
CA ILE A 48 20.12 -6.17 -3.04
C ILE A 48 19.81 -5.00 -3.99
N SER A 49 18.60 -4.46 -3.93
CA SER A 49 18.10 -3.36 -4.77
C SER A 49 17.15 -2.44 -3.99
N LYS A 50 16.85 -1.26 -4.56
CA LYS A 50 15.85 -0.32 -4.07
C LYS A 50 14.69 -0.26 -5.06
N GLU A 51 13.50 -0.69 -4.63
CA GLU A 51 12.35 -0.88 -5.52
C GLU A 51 11.08 -0.24 -4.94
N PRO A 52 10.98 1.11 -4.95
CA PRO A 52 9.81 1.80 -4.45
C PRO A 52 8.64 1.65 -5.42
N LEU A 53 7.65 0.82 -5.06
CA LEU A 53 6.45 0.61 -5.87
C LEU A 53 5.52 1.83 -5.75
N ALA A 54 5.18 2.43 -6.90
CA ALA A 54 4.28 3.56 -6.99
C ALA A 54 3.39 3.42 -8.24
N PRO A 55 2.20 4.06 -8.26
CA PRO A 55 1.39 4.12 -9.47
C PRO A 55 2.16 4.80 -10.62
N VAL A 56 2.04 4.24 -11.82
CA VAL A 56 2.58 4.83 -13.04
C VAL A 56 1.49 5.65 -13.72
N LEU A 57 1.79 6.91 -14.00
CA LEU A 57 0.83 7.87 -14.54
C LEU A 57 1.36 8.51 -15.83
N ARG A 58 0.44 8.91 -16.71
CA ARG A 58 0.78 9.67 -17.91
C ARG A 58 1.18 11.10 -17.52
N ILE A 59 2.20 11.64 -18.17
CA ILE A 59 2.61 13.04 -18.03
C ILE A 59 1.58 13.95 -18.70
N GLY A 60 1.31 15.12 -18.09
CA GLY A 60 0.46 16.18 -18.65
C GLY A 60 -1.00 16.13 -18.19
N ASP A 61 -1.35 15.24 -17.25
CA ASP A 61 -2.66 15.18 -16.61
C ASP A 61 -2.53 15.46 -15.11
N ASP A 62 -2.43 16.75 -14.77
CA ASP A 62 -2.22 17.21 -13.40
C ASP A 62 -3.40 16.90 -12.49
N GLN A 63 -4.63 16.92 -13.03
CA GLN A 63 -5.82 16.58 -12.26
C GLN A 63 -5.79 15.11 -11.85
N TRP A 64 -5.51 14.21 -12.81
CA TRP A 64 -5.41 12.78 -12.53
C TRP A 64 -4.25 12.46 -11.58
N TYR A 65 -3.10 13.12 -11.76
CA TYR A 65 -1.98 13.02 -10.83
C TYR A 65 -2.39 13.35 -9.39
N LYS A 66 -3.08 14.48 -9.19
CA LYS A 66 -3.57 14.87 -7.86
C LYS A 66 -4.55 13.84 -7.29
N ILE A 67 -5.51 13.37 -8.08
CA ILE A 67 -6.49 12.37 -7.63
C ILE A 67 -5.80 11.11 -7.12
N VAL A 68 -4.89 10.53 -7.91
CA VAL A 68 -4.18 9.30 -7.54
C VAL A 68 -3.30 9.52 -6.32
N ASN A 69 -2.52 10.60 -6.32
CA ASN A 69 -1.60 10.88 -5.22
C ASN A 69 -2.34 11.12 -3.90
N TRP A 70 -3.36 11.98 -3.89
CA TRP A 70 -4.15 12.24 -2.68
C TRP A 70 -4.98 11.05 -2.23
N SER A 71 -5.34 10.14 -3.13
CA SER A 71 -6.00 8.88 -2.74
C SER A 71 -5.09 8.02 -1.86
N ILE A 72 -3.81 7.93 -2.20
CA ILE A 72 -2.82 7.18 -1.41
C ILE A 72 -2.49 7.92 -0.12
N LEU A 73 -2.17 9.22 -0.20
CA LEU A 73 -1.80 10.04 0.95
C LEU A 73 -2.92 10.12 2.00
N THR A 74 -4.19 10.05 1.58
CA THR A 74 -5.33 9.94 2.49
C THR A 74 -5.23 8.70 3.37
N THR A 75 -4.91 7.53 2.80
CA THR A 75 -4.83 6.28 3.58
C THR A 75 -3.73 6.33 4.63
N ILE A 76 -2.60 6.97 4.31
CA ILE A 76 -1.46 7.14 5.22
C ILE A 76 -1.82 8.13 6.33
N ALA A 77 -2.35 9.31 5.97
CA ALA A 77 -2.77 10.31 6.96
C ALA A 77 -3.88 9.79 7.89
N ALA A 78 -4.79 8.96 7.37
CA ALA A 78 -5.81 8.31 8.16
C ALA A 78 -5.19 7.37 9.20
N GLU A 79 -4.19 6.56 8.83
CA GLU A 79 -3.46 5.72 9.79
C GLU A 79 -2.75 6.57 10.85
N GLU A 80 -2.09 7.65 10.43
CA GLU A 80 -1.41 8.58 11.34
C GLU A 80 -2.38 9.18 12.38
N LEU A 81 -3.59 9.54 11.96
CA LEU A 81 -4.62 10.13 12.82
C LEU A 81 -5.52 9.08 13.52
N ASN A 82 -5.19 7.79 13.42
CA ASN A 82 -6.01 6.68 13.94
C ASN A 82 -7.45 6.66 13.41
N LEU A 83 -7.66 7.18 12.21
CA LEU A 83 -8.91 7.08 11.46
C LEU A 83 -8.93 5.75 10.69
N ASN A 84 -10.04 5.03 10.73
CA ASN A 84 -10.18 3.74 10.07
C ASN A 84 -11.63 3.53 9.58
N SER A 85 -11.85 2.45 8.83
CA SER A 85 -13.16 2.14 8.25
C SER A 85 -14.31 2.00 9.28
N THR A 86 -13.98 1.68 10.54
CA THR A 86 -14.94 1.40 11.61
C THR A 86 -15.29 2.62 12.47
N ASN A 87 -14.39 3.60 12.60
CA ASN A 87 -14.60 4.78 13.44
C ASN A 87 -14.90 6.07 12.66
N ILE A 88 -14.72 6.08 11.34
CA ILE A 88 -14.79 7.31 10.53
C ILE A 88 -16.15 8.01 10.60
N ASP A 89 -17.25 7.26 10.69
CA ASP A 89 -18.60 7.81 10.79
C ASP A 89 -18.81 8.59 12.10
N LEU A 90 -18.28 8.06 13.21
CA LEU A 90 -18.36 8.69 14.52
C LEU A 90 -17.53 9.98 14.55
N LEU A 91 -16.37 9.95 13.89
CA LEU A 91 -15.42 11.05 13.89
C LEU A 91 -15.81 12.21 12.97
N LYS A 92 -16.88 12.08 12.16
CA LYS A 92 -17.51 13.23 11.48
C LYS A 92 -17.87 14.38 12.43
N LYS A 93 -18.23 14.06 13.67
CA LYS A 93 -18.59 15.04 14.71
C LYS A 93 -17.40 15.49 15.57
N SER A 94 -16.18 15.04 15.26
CA SER A 94 -14.98 15.40 16.03
C SER A 94 -14.76 16.91 16.04
N LYS A 95 -14.30 17.46 17.16
CA LYS A 95 -13.88 18.87 17.26
C LYS A 95 -12.40 19.07 16.96
N ASP A 96 -11.65 18.00 16.70
CA ASP A 96 -10.23 18.09 16.36
C ASP A 96 -10.07 18.71 14.95
N PRO A 97 -9.39 19.85 14.81
CA PRO A 97 -9.19 20.49 13.51
C PRO A 97 -8.44 19.62 12.50
N SER A 98 -7.54 18.75 12.96
CA SER A 98 -6.76 17.85 12.10
C SER A 98 -7.66 16.79 11.47
N ILE A 99 -8.59 16.23 12.26
CA ILE A 99 -9.60 15.29 11.76
C ILE A 99 -10.58 16.00 10.82
N GLN A 100 -11.01 17.22 11.15
CA GLN A 100 -11.95 17.96 10.29
C GLN A 100 -11.35 18.33 8.93
N ARG A 101 -10.05 18.66 8.86
CA ARG A 101 -9.37 18.97 7.60
C ARG A 101 -9.29 17.79 6.65
N ILE A 102 -9.01 16.58 7.16
CA ILE A 102 -8.99 15.37 6.31
C ILE A 102 -10.41 14.94 5.92
N LEU A 103 -11.42 15.13 6.78
CA LEU A 103 -12.80 14.78 6.45
C LEU A 103 -13.46 15.76 5.47
N ASN A 104 -13.00 17.01 5.43
CA ASN A 104 -13.53 18.08 4.59
C ASN A 104 -12.39 18.81 3.87
N VAL A 105 -11.90 18.23 2.78
CA VAL A 105 -10.75 18.77 2.04
C VAL A 105 -11.21 19.92 1.14
N THR A 106 -10.86 21.15 1.49
CA THR A 106 -11.35 22.36 0.81
C THR A 106 -10.84 22.51 -0.62
N GLN A 107 -9.70 21.92 -0.96
CA GLN A 107 -9.12 21.95 -2.32
C GLN A 107 -9.57 20.76 -3.19
N ALA A 108 -10.55 19.96 -2.75
CA ALA A 108 -11.02 18.80 -3.52
C ALA A 108 -11.63 19.20 -4.87
N SER A 109 -12.18 20.42 -4.99
CA SER A 109 -12.70 20.97 -6.25
C SER A 109 -11.63 21.07 -7.33
N ASP A 110 -10.36 21.31 -6.98
CA ASP A 110 -9.23 21.37 -7.93
C ASP A 110 -8.95 20.00 -8.56
N MET A 111 -9.44 18.94 -7.93
CA MET A 111 -9.42 17.57 -8.42
C MET A 111 -10.75 17.16 -9.06
N GLY A 112 -11.77 18.03 -9.07
CA GLY A 112 -13.13 17.68 -9.51
C GLY A 112 -13.84 16.70 -8.58
N LEU A 113 -13.44 16.63 -7.31
CA LEU A 113 -13.99 15.72 -6.31
C LEU A 113 -14.83 16.48 -5.27
N SER A 114 -15.68 15.73 -4.57
CA SER A 114 -16.35 16.23 -3.35
C SER A 114 -15.32 16.48 -2.24
N ASN A 115 -15.57 17.47 -1.39
CA ASN A 115 -14.77 17.73 -0.18
C ASN A 115 -14.70 16.50 0.75
N GLU A 116 -15.65 15.57 0.63
CA GLU A 116 -15.72 14.32 1.40
C GLU A 116 -14.97 13.14 0.73
N PHE A 117 -14.15 13.36 -0.31
CA PHE A 117 -13.48 12.25 -1.01
C PHE A 117 -12.60 11.41 -0.07
N ALA A 118 -11.88 12.05 0.85
CA ALA A 118 -11.01 11.38 1.80
C ALA A 118 -11.81 10.54 2.81
N TYR A 119 -12.93 11.07 3.31
CA TYR A 119 -13.91 10.28 4.08
C TYR A 119 -14.34 9.03 3.30
N SER A 120 -14.66 9.20 2.02
CA SER A 120 -15.17 8.12 1.17
C SER A 120 -14.12 7.02 0.96
N ILE A 121 -12.86 7.39 0.74
CA ILE A 121 -11.73 6.45 0.66
C ILE A 121 -11.61 5.66 1.97
N ILE A 122 -11.51 6.34 3.11
CA ILE A 122 -11.33 5.68 4.40
C ILE A 122 -12.51 4.75 4.70
N LYS A 123 -13.73 5.16 4.36
CA LYS A 123 -14.92 4.33 4.55
C LYS A 123 -14.92 3.07 3.69
N LEU A 124 -14.51 3.19 2.43
CA LEU A 124 -14.60 2.10 1.45
C LEU A 124 -13.43 1.11 1.57
N VAL A 125 -12.21 1.62 1.73
CA VAL A 125 -11.00 0.78 1.69
C VAL A 125 -10.19 0.77 2.98
N GLY A 126 -10.55 1.60 3.96
CA GLY A 126 -9.81 1.74 5.20
C GLY A 126 -8.56 2.61 5.07
N ASN A 127 -7.82 2.71 6.17
CA ASN A 127 -6.51 3.37 6.19
C ASN A 127 -5.39 2.46 5.67
N TYR A 128 -4.17 2.98 5.60
CA TYR A 128 -3.02 2.26 5.05
C TYR A 128 -2.72 0.97 5.83
N LYS A 129 -2.80 0.97 7.18
CA LYS A 129 -2.65 -0.25 7.99
C LYS A 129 -3.71 -1.30 7.65
N GLU A 130 -4.97 -0.92 7.52
CA GLU A 130 -6.06 -1.85 7.20
C GLU A 130 -5.84 -2.52 5.84
N ILE A 131 -5.40 -1.72 4.86
CA ILE A 131 -5.04 -2.20 3.52
C ILE A 131 -3.83 -3.14 3.61
N TYR A 132 -2.78 -2.76 4.33
CA TYR A 132 -1.57 -3.55 4.46
C TYR A 132 -1.85 -4.88 5.16
N ASP A 133 -2.44 -4.83 6.37
CA ASP A 133 -2.71 -5.99 7.21
C ASP A 133 -3.53 -7.05 6.49
N ARG A 134 -4.60 -6.65 5.79
CA ARG A 134 -5.51 -7.60 5.14
C ARG A 134 -4.90 -8.27 3.91
N ASN A 135 -4.02 -7.57 3.20
CA ASN A 135 -3.49 -8.06 1.93
C ASN A 135 -2.16 -8.79 2.12
N ILE A 136 -1.22 -8.21 2.88
CA ILE A 136 0.15 -8.73 3.03
C ILE A 136 0.66 -8.81 4.47
N GLY A 137 0.03 -8.10 5.40
CA GLY A 137 0.47 -8.03 6.80
C GLY A 137 -0.08 -9.13 7.69
N GLU A 138 -0.24 -8.82 8.97
CA GLU A 138 -0.56 -9.79 10.05
C GLU A 138 -1.89 -10.54 9.86
N LYS A 139 -2.86 -9.94 9.16
CA LYS A 139 -4.17 -10.55 8.88
C LYS A 139 -4.19 -11.33 7.57
N SER A 140 -3.05 -11.43 6.90
CA SER A 140 -2.88 -12.22 5.69
C SER A 140 -2.11 -13.51 5.99
N GLN A 141 -2.14 -14.46 5.05
CA GLN A 141 -1.31 -15.67 5.12
C GLN A 141 0.21 -15.39 5.04
N PHE A 142 0.61 -14.19 4.61
CA PHE A 142 2.01 -13.84 4.40
C PHE A 142 2.70 -13.33 5.65
N LYS A 143 1.94 -12.66 6.54
CA LYS A 143 2.44 -12.09 7.80
C LYS A 143 3.69 -11.23 7.59
N VAL A 144 3.73 -10.47 6.49
CA VAL A 144 4.84 -9.59 6.18
C VAL A 144 4.88 -8.47 7.22
N SER A 145 6.02 -8.29 7.87
CA SER A 145 6.22 -7.17 8.78
C SER A 145 6.18 -5.84 8.02
N ARG A 146 5.82 -4.75 8.70
CA ARG A 146 5.72 -3.43 8.03
C ARG A 146 7.06 -2.95 7.48
N GLY A 147 8.15 -3.13 8.22
CA GLY A 147 9.49 -2.68 7.81
C GLY A 147 9.47 -1.21 7.34
N LEU A 148 10.03 -0.95 6.16
CA LEU A 148 10.00 0.39 5.54
C LEU A 148 8.57 0.90 5.28
N ASN A 149 7.58 0.02 5.11
CA ASN A 149 6.19 0.42 4.95
C ASN A 149 5.51 0.84 6.26
N ALA A 150 6.20 0.84 7.40
CA ALA A 150 5.69 1.46 8.62
C ALA A 150 5.54 2.98 8.44
N LEU A 151 4.73 3.60 9.30
CA LEU A 151 4.69 5.06 9.37
C LEU A 151 6.07 5.61 9.74
N TRP A 152 6.36 6.82 9.28
CA TRP A 152 7.63 7.50 9.58
C TRP A 152 7.91 7.60 11.08
N ARG A 153 6.87 7.84 11.91
CA ARG A 153 6.98 7.91 13.37
C ARG A 153 7.29 6.57 14.04
N ASP A 154 7.04 5.48 13.32
CA ASP A 154 7.24 4.10 13.78
C ASP A 154 8.49 3.47 13.13
N GLY A 155 9.40 4.30 12.61
CA GLY A 155 10.68 3.87 12.03
C GLY A 155 10.62 3.46 10.55
N GLY A 156 9.48 3.65 9.88
CA GLY A 156 9.35 3.42 8.44
C GLY A 156 9.54 4.70 7.61
N ILE A 157 9.05 4.67 6.37
CA ILE A 157 9.16 5.80 5.42
C ILE A 157 7.80 6.23 4.84
N GLN A 158 6.68 5.64 5.27
CA GLN A 158 5.36 6.11 4.86
C GLN A 158 5.03 7.41 5.59
N TYR A 159 4.84 8.48 4.83
CA TYR A 159 4.63 9.84 5.32
C TYR A 159 3.59 10.53 4.46
N SER A 160 2.57 11.12 5.09
CA SER A 160 1.60 11.96 4.39
C SER A 160 1.91 13.44 4.59
N PRO A 161 1.97 14.26 3.52
CA PRO A 161 1.89 15.70 3.65
C PRO A 161 0.62 16.09 4.41
N PRO A 162 0.66 17.19 5.18
CA PRO A 162 -0.49 17.65 5.92
C PRO A 162 -1.62 18.08 4.98
N PHE A 163 -2.86 17.74 5.33
CA PHE A 163 -4.07 18.31 4.74
C PHE A 163 -4.26 19.73 5.28
N ARG A 164 -3.60 20.71 4.65
CA ARG A 164 -3.57 22.12 5.04
C ARG A 164 -3.76 23.04 3.83
#